data_AF-A0A0D0Q4B5-F1
#
_entry.id   AF-A0A0D0Q4B5-F1
#
_cell.length_a   1.000
_cell.length_b   1.000
_cell.length_c   1.000
_cell.angle_alpha   90.00
_cell.angle_beta   90.00
_cell.angle_gamma   90.00
#
_symmetry.space_group_name_H-M   'P 1'
#
loop_
_entity.id
_entity.type
_entity.pdbx_description
1 polymer ?
#
loop_
_entity_poly.entity_id
_entity_poly.type
_entity_poly.pdbx_seq_one_letter_code
_entity_poly.pdbx_strand_id
1 'polypeptide(L)'
;MFAFGNIDVEFLQPGPEKSAWRDLLEEKGPGCHHIAFRTRNLTKRNEYLEGKGHRLLQRGEFDGGHGRYAYYDTVPDLGVMIELLEFDKDKEPQGQAAE
;
A
#
# COMPACT_ATOMS: atom_id res chain seq x y z
N MET A 1 15.79 20.71 -10.89
CA MET A 1 15.36 19.53 -11.68
C MET A 1 15.32 18.35 -10.74
N PHE A 2 14.16 17.73 -10.55
CA PHE A 2 14.07 16.48 -9.79
C PHE A 2 14.10 15.31 -10.77
N ALA A 3 15.22 14.58 -10.80
CA ALA A 3 15.31 13.33 -11.53
C ALA A 3 14.96 12.20 -10.55
N PHE A 4 13.75 11.67 -10.68
CA PHE A 4 13.23 10.63 -9.78
C PHE A 4 13.62 9.20 -10.18
N GLY A 5 14.25 9.03 -11.36
CA GLY A 5 14.79 7.75 -11.81
C GLY A 5 13.73 6.66 -11.89
N ASN A 6 13.66 5.84 -10.84
CA ASN A 6 12.77 4.69 -10.70
C ASN A 6 11.58 4.95 -9.75
N ILE A 7 11.30 6.21 -9.40
CA ILE A 7 10.21 6.63 -8.53
C ILE A 7 9.13 7.31 -9.37
N ASP A 8 7.90 6.82 -9.22
CA ASP A 8 6.70 7.47 -9.71
C ASP A 8 6.13 8.37 -8.61
N VAL A 9 5.69 9.58 -8.96
CA VAL A 9 4.96 10.48 -8.05
C VAL A 9 3.50 10.48 -8.48
N GLU A 10 2.64 9.97 -7.60
CA GLU A 10 1.20 9.87 -7.85
C GLU A 10 0.45 11.00 -7.13
N PHE A 11 -0.38 11.74 -7.88
CA PHE A 11 -1.30 12.73 -7.33
C PHE A 11 -2.67 12.08 -7.16
N LEU A 12 -3.15 12.07 -5.92
CA LEU A 12 -4.42 11.44 -5.56
C LEU A 12 -5.43 12.50 -5.14
N GLN A 13 -6.62 12.43 -5.73
CA GLN A 13 -7.78 13.20 -5.29
C GLN A 13 -8.91 12.22 -4.97
N PRO A 14 -9.26 12.02 -3.68
CA PRO A 14 -10.36 11.13 -3.33
C PRO A 14 -11.71 11.67 -3.81
N GLY A 15 -12.59 10.76 -4.22
CA GLY A 15 -14.02 10.99 -4.41
C GLY A 15 -14.75 11.23 -3.08
N PRO A 16 -16.03 11.64 -3.08
CA PRO A 16 -16.77 11.99 -1.87
C PRO A 16 -16.97 10.81 -0.89
N GLU A 17 -16.72 9.59 -1.34
CA GLU A 17 -16.87 8.37 -0.56
C GLU A 17 -15.77 8.22 0.51
N LYS A 18 -16.10 7.45 1.57
CA LYS A 18 -15.14 7.13 2.62
C LYS A 18 -14.00 6.27 2.07
N SER A 19 -12.77 6.67 2.37
CA SER A 19 -11.55 5.95 1.97
C SER A 19 -10.36 6.39 2.83
N ALA A 20 -9.30 5.59 2.90
CA ALA A 20 -8.06 5.99 3.57
C ALA A 20 -7.52 7.34 3.06
N TRP A 21 -7.66 7.60 1.75
CA TRP A 21 -7.26 8.87 1.12
C TRP A 21 -8.10 10.05 1.61
N ARG A 22 -9.42 9.88 1.71
CA ARG A 22 -10.34 10.92 2.21
C ARG A 22 -10.06 11.20 3.68
N ASP A 23 -9.95 10.16 4.50
CA ASP A 23 -9.74 10.25 5.94
C ASP A 23 -8.45 11.04 6.23
N LEU A 24 -7.34 10.74 5.54
CA LEU A 24 -6.08 11.44 5.72
C LEU A 24 -6.12 12.90 5.24
N LEU A 25 -6.80 13.17 4.11
CA LEU A 25 -6.97 14.54 3.60
C LEU A 25 -7.78 15.42 4.57
N GLU A 26 -8.82 14.87 5.20
CA GLU A 26 -9.64 15.60 6.18
C GLU A 26 -8.90 15.81 7.50
N GLU A 27 -8.13 14.83 7.97
CA GLU A 27 -7.39 14.92 9.23
C GLU A 27 -6.17 15.86 9.13
N LYS A 28 -5.38 15.75 8.06
CA LYS A 28 -4.04 16.35 7.96
C LYS A 28 -3.90 17.39 6.85
N GLY A 29 -4.89 17.53 5.97
CA GLY A 29 -4.79 18.34 4.77
C GLY A 29 -3.93 17.69 3.68
N PRO A 30 -3.65 18.41 2.57
CA PRO A 30 -2.83 17.89 1.48
C PRO A 30 -1.40 17.54 1.94
N GLY A 31 -0.91 16.36 1.59
CA GLY A 31 0.41 15.91 1.98
C GLY A 31 0.79 14.54 1.43
N CYS A 32 1.94 14.02 1.87
CA CYS A 32 2.36 12.67 1.54
C CYS A 32 1.41 11.66 2.20
N HIS A 33 0.72 10.86 1.38
CA HIS A 33 -0.21 9.85 1.86
C HIS A 33 0.51 8.55 2.27
N HIS A 34 1.38 8.05 1.39
CA HIS A 34 2.08 6.78 1.57
C HIS A 34 3.32 6.69 0.68
N ILE A 35 4.17 5.69 0.93
CA ILE A 35 5.23 5.23 0.02
C ILE A 35 4.92 3.79 -0.38
N ALA A 36 4.85 3.55 -1.69
CA ALA A 36 4.53 2.24 -2.23
C ALA A 36 5.77 1.45 -2.64
N PHE A 37 5.79 0.16 -2.32
CA PHE A 37 6.82 -0.78 -2.74
C PHE A 37 6.20 -1.93 -3.54
N ARG A 38 6.79 -2.22 -4.70
CA ARG A 38 6.42 -3.40 -5.48
C ARG A 38 6.94 -4.65 -4.77
N THR A 39 6.08 -5.66 -4.64
CA THR A 39 6.42 -6.98 -4.15
C THR A 39 5.90 -8.03 -5.13
N ARG A 40 6.59 -9.17 -5.18
CA ARG A 40 6.14 -10.35 -5.93
C ARG A 40 5.43 -11.37 -5.05
N ASN A 41 5.35 -11.11 -3.74
CA ASN A 41 4.71 -12.02 -2.80
C ASN A 41 4.11 -11.22 -1.64
N LEU A 42 2.87 -10.80 -1.79
CA LEU A 42 2.14 -10.00 -0.82
C LEU A 42 1.90 -10.78 0.48
N THR A 43 1.58 -12.08 0.40
CA THR A 43 1.32 -12.93 1.58
C THR A 43 2.50 -12.96 2.54
N LYS A 44 3.70 -13.29 2.05
CA LYS A 44 4.91 -13.34 2.89
C LYS A 44 5.29 -11.97 3.46
N ARG A 45 5.05 -10.88 2.72
CA ARG A 45 5.39 -9.52 3.18
C ARG A 45 4.37 -9.00 4.18
N ASN A 46 3.11 -9.39 4.03
CA ASN A 46 2.07 -9.15 5.01
C ASN A 46 2.41 -9.80 6.35
N GLU A 47 2.74 -11.10 6.36
CA GLU A 47 3.17 -11.81 7.57
C GLU A 47 4.38 -11.14 8.23
N TYR A 48 5.35 -10.67 7.44
CA TYR A 48 6.51 -9.96 7.95
C TYR A 48 6.12 -8.64 8.64
N LEU A 49 5.30 -7.80 8.00
CA LEU A 49 4.91 -6.50 8.56
C LEU A 49 4.01 -6.65 9.80
N GLU A 50 3.02 -7.55 9.75
CA GLU A 50 2.18 -7.90 10.89
C GLU A 50 3.01 -8.45 12.06
N GLY A 51 3.96 -9.35 11.77
CA GLY A 51 4.89 -9.89 12.76
C GLY A 51 5.85 -8.85 13.37
N LYS A 52 5.96 -7.67 12.76
CA LYS A 52 6.69 -6.50 13.29
C LYS A 52 5.78 -5.52 14.04
N GLY A 53 4.48 -5.82 14.15
CA GLY A 53 3.50 -4.96 14.82
C GLY A 53 2.89 -3.90 13.90
N HIS A 54 3.19 -3.92 12.59
CA HIS A 54 2.61 -3.01 11.62
C HIS A 54 1.31 -3.60 11.08
N ARG A 55 0.19 -3.20 11.68
CA ARG A 55 -1.15 -3.70 11.36
C ARG A 55 -1.59 -3.32 9.94
N LEU A 56 -2.18 -4.27 9.23
CA LEU A 56 -2.88 -4.07 7.96
C LEU A 56 -4.12 -3.20 8.18
N LEU A 57 -4.15 -2.05 7.50
CA LEU A 57 -5.25 -1.08 7.58
C LEU A 57 -6.32 -1.35 6.53
N GLN A 58 -5.89 -1.65 5.31
CA GLN A 58 -6.77 -1.86 4.17
C GLN A 58 -6.06 -2.72 3.13
N ARG A 59 -6.81 -3.56 2.43
CA ARG A 59 -6.35 -4.28 1.24
C ARG A 59 -7.44 -4.27 0.18
N GLY A 60 -7.03 -4.38 -1.08
CA GLY A 60 -7.95 -4.47 -2.20
C GLY A 60 -7.27 -4.88 -3.49
N GLU A 61 -8.08 -4.98 -4.54
CA GLU A 61 -7.61 -5.23 -5.90
C GLU A 61 -7.69 -3.95 -6.73
N PHE A 62 -6.83 -3.86 -7.74
CA PHE A 62 -6.79 -2.77 -8.71
C PHE A 62 -6.69 -3.35 -10.13
N ASP A 63 -6.84 -2.48 -11.13
CA ASP A 63 -6.72 -2.85 -12.56
C ASP A 63 -7.59 -4.06 -12.94
N GLY A 64 -8.87 -4.03 -12.55
CA GLY A 64 -9.81 -5.11 -12.86
C GLY A 64 -9.47 -6.47 -12.23
N GLY A 65 -8.66 -6.50 -11.16
CA GLY A 65 -8.19 -7.73 -10.52
C GLY A 65 -6.79 -8.18 -10.98
N HIS A 66 -6.12 -7.42 -11.84
CA HIS A 66 -4.76 -7.75 -12.32
C HIS A 66 -3.64 -7.34 -11.35
N GLY A 67 -4.00 -6.72 -10.22
CA GLY A 67 -3.08 -6.50 -9.12
C GLY A 67 -3.80 -6.23 -7.82
N ARG A 68 -3.03 -6.16 -6.74
CA ARG A 68 -3.52 -6.03 -5.37
C ARG A 68 -2.61 -5.13 -4.56
N TYR A 69 -3.24 -4.40 -3.64
CA TYR A 69 -2.56 -3.48 -2.74
C TYR A 69 -2.90 -3.77 -1.28
N ALA A 70 -2.00 -3.34 -0.39
CA ALA A 70 -2.19 -3.40 1.06
C ALA A 70 -1.51 -2.21 1.75
N TYR A 71 -2.24 -1.52 2.61
CA TYR A 71 -1.75 -0.40 3.44
C TYR A 71 -1.46 -0.86 4.87
N TYR A 72 -0.34 -0.43 5.44
CA TYR A 72 0.11 -0.83 6.78
C TYR A 72 0.35 0.35 7.70
N ASP A 73 -0.11 0.23 8.96
CA ASP A 73 0.06 1.21 10.02
C ASP A 73 1.52 1.28 10.48
N THR A 74 2.28 2.08 9.76
CA THR A 74 3.74 2.24 9.90
C THR A 74 4.13 3.65 10.32
N VAL A 75 3.14 4.55 10.41
CA VAL A 75 3.33 5.94 10.82
C VAL A 75 3.96 6.07 12.21
N PRO A 76 3.56 5.28 13.24
CA PRO A 76 4.17 5.41 14.58
C PRO A 76 5.68 5.21 14.60
N ASP A 77 6.20 4.30 13.78
CA ASP A 77 7.62 3.92 13.78
C ASP A 77 8.43 4.57 12.66
N LEU A 78 7.82 4.81 11.50
CA LEU A 78 8.50 5.30 10.28
C LEU A 78 8.07 6.71 9.85
N GLY A 79 7.03 7.26 10.48
CA GLY A 79 6.49 8.58 10.13
C GLY A 79 5.69 8.61 8.82
N VAL A 80 5.54 7.48 8.12
CA VAL A 80 4.83 7.36 6.84
C VAL A 80 4.14 6.01 6.73
N MET A 81 3.01 5.97 6.01
CA MET A 81 2.31 4.72 5.68
C MET A 81 2.99 3.99 4.52
N ILE A 82 3.21 2.69 4.67
CA ILE A 82 3.71 1.81 3.61
C ILE A 82 2.53 1.19 2.87
N GLU A 83 2.62 1.19 1.54
CA GLU A 83 1.81 0.37 0.65
C GLU A 83 2.67 -0.75 0.03
N LEU A 84 2.10 -1.94 -0.09
CA LEU A 84 2.66 -3.00 -0.93
C LEU A 84 1.79 -3.19 -2.17
N LEU A 85 2.42 -3.23 -3.34
CA LEU A 85 1.78 -3.48 -4.63
C LEU A 85 2.26 -4.81 -5.22
N GLU A 86 1.33 -5.70 -5.52
CA GLU A 86 1.62 -6.95 -6.23
C GLU A 86 0.87 -6.98 -7.55
N PHE A 87 1.58 -7.28 -8.64
CA PHE A 87 1.00 -7.44 -9.97
C PHE A 87 0.94 -8.93 -10.32
N ASP A 88 -0.17 -9.36 -10.92
CA ASP A 88 -0.37 -10.77 -11.25
C ASP A 88 0.61 -11.26 -12.33
N LYS A 89 1.11 -10.36 -13.17
CA LYS A 89 2.06 -10.68 -14.26
C LYS A 89 3.40 -11.23 -13.78
N ASP A 90 3.83 -10.92 -12.56
CA ASP A 90 5.15 -11.26 -12.04
C ASP A 90 5.15 -11.80 -10.60
N LYS A 91 3.97 -12.04 -10.00
CA LYS A 91 3.84 -12.67 -8.67
C LYS A 91 4.49 -14.06 -8.62
N GLU A 92 5.12 -14.34 -7.50
CA GLU A 92 5.62 -15.65 -7.12
C GLU A 92 4.45 -16.58 -6.77
N PRO A 93 4.58 -17.90 -6.96
CA PRO A 93 3.64 -18.87 -6.41
C PRO A 93 3.56 -18.71 -4.88
N GLN A 94 2.34 -18.58 -4.38
CA GLN A 94 2.06 -18.46 -2.95
C GLN A 94 1.34 -19.73 -2.52
N GLY A 95 1.83 -20.40 -1.47
CA GLY A 95 1.11 -21.50 -0.86
C GLY A 95 -0.25 -21.02 -0.35
N GLN A 96 -1.25 -21.90 -0.29
CA GLN A 96 -2.54 -21.55 0.28
C GLN A 96 -2.33 -21.05 1.72
N ALA A 97 -2.75 -19.82 2.00
CA ALA A 97 -2.90 -19.35 3.37
C ALA A 97 -3.84 -20.33 4.08
N ALA A 98 -3.46 -20.79 5.27
CA ALA A 98 -4.38 -21.55 6.11
C ALA A 98 -5.63 -20.70 6.36
N GLU A 99 -6.80 -21.27 6.05
CA GLU A 99 -8.12 -20.71 6.40
C GLU A 99 -8.26 -20.46 7.90
#